data_AF-X1M5R1-F1
#
_entry.id   AF-X1M5R1-F1
#
_cell.length_a   1.000
_cell.length_b   1.000
_cell.length_c   1.000
_cell.angle_alpha   90.00
_cell.angle_beta   90.00
_cell.angle_gamma   90.00
#
_symmetry.space_group_name_H-M   'P 1'
#
loop_
_entity.id
_entity.type
_entity.pdbx_description
1 polymer ?
#
loop_
_entity_poly.entity_id
_entity_poly.type
_entity_poly.pdbx_seq_one_letter_code
_entity_poly.pdbx_strand_id
1 'polypeptide(L)'
;MRRFRSGELDILVSTPVVEVGIDVPNATVMLVESADRFGLSQLHQFRGRVGRGTEQSYCMLLAQNPSEIGRERLDLIEKIQDGFQLAEEDLRLRGPGEFFGTRQSGLPDLRMAKLSDVALLELARSEAIKLFQIDP
;
A
#
# COMPACT_ATOMS: atom_id res chain seq x y z
N MET A 1 7.99 -21.77 7.08
CA MET A 1 6.57 -21.33 7.19
C MET A 1 5.75 -22.13 8.18
N ARG A 2 5.51 -23.44 8.02
CA ARG A 2 4.70 -24.22 9.01
C ARG A 2 5.21 -24.10 10.45
N ARG A 3 6.52 -24.23 10.65
CA ARG A 3 7.20 -24.10 11.94
C ARG A 3 7.03 -22.71 12.60
N PHE A 4 7.01 -21.65 11.78
CA PHE A 4 6.74 -20.29 12.26
C PHE A 4 5.25 -20.14 12.64
N ARG A 5 4.34 -20.67 11.81
CA ARG A 5 2.90 -20.68 12.10
C ARG A 5 2.54 -21.51 13.34
N SER A 6 3.25 -22.61 13.61
CA SER A 6 3.05 -23.44 14.81
C SER A 6 3.72 -22.87 16.06
N GLY A 7 4.49 -21.77 15.96
CA GLY A 7 5.23 -21.18 17.08
C GLY A 7 6.51 -21.93 17.46
N GLU A 8 6.98 -22.87 16.64
CA GLU A 8 8.29 -23.51 16.82
C GLU A 8 9.47 -22.58 16.46
N LEU A 9 9.19 -21.50 15.72
CA LEU A 9 10.14 -20.45 15.36
C LEU A 9 9.52 -19.11 15.69
N ASP A 10 10.26 -18.27 16.41
CA ASP A 10 9.82 -16.93 16.79
C ASP A 10 10.08 -15.88 15.69
N ILE A 11 11.04 -16.17 14.79
CA ILE A 11 11.50 -15.22 13.78
C ILE A 11 11.50 -15.89 12.40
N LEU A 12 10.95 -15.17 11.43
CA LEU A 12 10.99 -15.54 10.02
C LEU A 12 11.64 -14.42 9.21
N VAL A 13 12.72 -14.75 8.51
CA VAL A 13 13.37 -13.86 7.53
C VAL A 13 12.96 -14.31 6.12
N SER A 14 12.51 -13.38 5.30
CA SER A 14 12.08 -13.69 3.94
C SER A 14 12.20 -12.50 2.99
N THR A 15 12.20 -12.79 1.69
CA THR A 15 12.08 -11.79 0.62
C THR A 15 10.64 -11.31 0.48
N PRO A 16 10.38 -10.17 -0.19
CA PRO A 16 9.02 -9.66 -0.46
C PRO A 16 8.05 -10.67 -1.08
N VAL A 17 8.59 -11.69 -1.76
CA VAL A 17 7.88 -12.90 -2.22
C VAL A 17 7.49 -13.81 -1.05
N VAL A 18 7.02 -13.26 0.07
CA VAL A 18 6.06 -13.96 0.93
C VAL A 18 4.70 -13.79 0.27
N GLU A 19 4.58 -14.28 -0.96
CA GLU A 19 3.39 -14.22 -1.78
C GLU A 19 2.25 -14.94 -1.03
N VAL A 20 1.18 -14.17 -0.80
CA VAL A 20 -0.21 -14.59 -0.61
C VAL A 20 -0.50 -15.67 0.45
N GLY A 21 -1.16 -15.27 1.55
CA GLY A 21 -1.98 -16.19 2.34
C GLY A 21 -1.38 -16.70 3.66
N ILE A 22 -0.26 -16.13 4.12
CA ILE A 22 0.26 -16.47 5.45
C ILE A 22 -0.18 -15.40 6.43
N ASP A 23 -1.38 -15.62 6.93
CA ASP A 23 -1.94 -14.96 8.09
C ASP A 23 -1.51 -15.74 9.34
N VAL A 24 -0.62 -15.14 10.14
CA VAL A 24 -0.18 -15.69 11.42
C VAL A 24 -0.66 -14.71 12.50
N PRO A 25 -1.78 -14.99 13.18
CA PRO A 25 -2.34 -14.08 14.18
C PRO A 25 -1.37 -13.72 15.31
N ASN A 26 -0.42 -14.61 15.60
CA ASN A 26 0.61 -14.41 16.63
C ASN A 26 1.77 -13.51 16.18
N ALA A 27 1.85 -13.12 14.90
CA ALA A 27 2.88 -12.22 14.42
C ALA A 27 2.53 -10.76 14.80
N THR A 28 3.19 -10.25 15.84
CA THR A 28 2.98 -8.89 16.35
C THR A 28 3.97 -7.86 15.81
N VAL A 29 5.10 -8.30 15.22
CA VAL A 29 6.14 -7.40 14.71
C VAL A 29 6.44 -7.70 13.24
N MET A 30 6.39 -6.67 12.40
CA MET A 30 6.86 -6.68 11.02
C MET A 30 8.09 -5.77 10.91
N LEU A 31 9.17 -6.27 10.31
CA LEU A 31 10.36 -5.49 10.01
C LEU A 31 10.58 -5.48 8.49
N VAL A 32 10.50 -4.32 7.87
CA VAL A 32 10.78 -4.16 6.44
C VAL A 32 12.15 -3.52 6.29
N GLU A 33 13.13 -4.31 5.87
CA GLU A 33 14.46 -3.81 5.51
C GLU A 33 14.43 -3.16 4.13
N SER A 34 15.19 -2.06 3.96
CA SER A 34 15.22 -1.27 2.72
C SER A 34 13.81 -0.80 2.29
N ALA A 35 13.01 -0.35 3.25
CA ALA A 35 11.63 0.05 3.09
C ALA A 35 11.43 1.15 2.00
N ASP A 36 12.43 2.00 1.80
CA ASP A 36 12.46 3.06 0.78
C ASP A 36 12.37 2.55 -0.66
N ARG A 37 12.69 1.27 -0.89
CA ARG A 37 12.62 0.62 -2.20
C ARG A 37 11.22 0.14 -2.59
N PHE A 38 10.28 0.16 -1.65
CA PHE A 38 8.90 -0.29 -1.86
C PHE A 38 7.96 0.89 -2.12
N GLY A 39 6.91 0.65 -2.92
CA GLY A 39 5.81 1.61 -3.10
C GLY A 39 4.88 1.64 -1.88
N LEU A 40 4.05 2.69 -1.75
CA LEU A 40 3.13 2.83 -0.60
C LEU A 40 2.18 1.64 -0.51
N SER A 41 1.66 1.17 -1.65
CA SER A 41 0.76 0.03 -1.70
C SER A 41 1.39 -1.26 -1.16
N GLN A 42 2.67 -1.51 -1.45
CA GLN A 42 3.39 -2.68 -0.95
C GLN A 42 3.64 -2.57 0.56
N LEU A 43 4.08 -1.40 1.02
CA LEU A 43 4.29 -1.14 2.46
C LEU A 43 2.97 -1.27 3.24
N HIS A 44 1.86 -0.79 2.67
CA HIS A 44 0.52 -0.97 3.22
C HIS A 44 0.14 -2.44 3.35
N GLN A 45 0.42 -3.25 2.33
CA GLN A 45 0.18 -4.69 2.37
C GLN A 45 1.04 -5.40 3.42
N PHE A 46 2.31 -5.01 3.59
CA PHE A 46 3.17 -5.56 4.65
C PHE A 46 2.67 -5.19 6.04
N ARG A 47 2.26 -3.93 6.25
CA ARG A 47 1.66 -3.47 7.52
C ARG A 47 0.43 -4.29 7.89
N GLY A 48 -0.44 -4.60 6.92
CA GLY A 48 -1.66 -5.40 7.13
C GLY A 48 -1.45 -6.89 7.41
N ARG A 49 -0.19 -7.38 7.41
CA ARG A 49 0.16 -8.76 7.76
C ARG A 49 0.35 -8.97 9.27
N VAL A 50 0.44 -7.90 10.05
CA VAL A 50 0.48 -7.91 11.52
C VAL A 50 -0.75 -7.17 12.07
N GLY A 51 -1.05 -7.31 13.36
CA GLY A 51 -2.20 -6.62 13.98
C GLY A 51 -3.55 -7.31 13.78
N ARG A 52 -3.55 -8.63 13.58
CA ARG A 52 -4.78 -9.44 13.46
C ARG A 52 -5.20 -10.12 14.78
N GLY A 53 -4.33 -10.10 15.78
CA GLY A 53 -4.61 -10.56 17.14
C GLY A 53 -5.09 -9.43 18.05
N THR A 54 -5.20 -9.73 19.36
CA THR A 54 -5.54 -8.76 20.40
C THR A 54 -4.34 -7.95 20.89
N GLU A 55 -3.13 -8.44 20.59
CA GLU A 55 -1.88 -7.84 21.05
C GLU A 55 -1.49 -6.63 20.19
N GLN A 56 -0.93 -5.61 20.86
CA GLN A 56 -0.39 -4.45 20.19
C GLN A 56 0.69 -4.88 19.19
N SER A 57 0.52 -4.45 17.94
CA SER A 57 1.43 -4.81 16.85
C SER A 57 2.21 -3.60 16.35
N TYR A 58 3.39 -3.87 15.80
CA TYR A 58 4.33 -2.86 15.32
C TYR A 58 4.80 -3.21 13.90
N CYS A 59 4.85 -2.22 13.03
CA CYS A 59 5.47 -2.31 11.72
C CYS A 59 6.65 -1.33 11.69
N MET A 60 7.86 -1.86 11.59
CA MET A 60 9.11 -1.11 11.60
C MET A 60 9.68 -1.04 10.19
N LEU A 61 10.00 0.17 9.76
CA LEU A 61 10.52 0.45 8.42
C LEU A 61 11.98 0.89 8.54
N LEU A 62 12.91 0.08 8.04
CA LEU A 62 14.32 0.47 7.96
C LEU A 62 14.63 0.95 6.56
N ALA A 63 15.23 2.13 6.45
CA ALA A 63 15.76 2.68 5.21
C ALA A 63 17.19 3.17 5.43
N GLN A 64 18.04 2.98 4.43
CA GLN A 64 19.41 3.48 4.44
C GLN A 64 19.55 4.57 3.37
N ASN A 65 19.76 5.82 3.81
CA ASN A 65 19.90 6.99 2.93
C ASN A 65 18.78 7.10 1.89
N PRO A 66 17.50 7.17 2.30
CA PRO A 66 16.39 7.30 1.36
C PRO A 66 16.52 8.60 0.55
N SER A 67 16.08 8.56 -0.71
CA SER A 67 15.85 9.77 -1.50
C SER A 67 14.78 10.65 -0.83
N GLU A 68 14.67 11.92 -1.24
CA GLU A 68 13.63 12.82 -0.72
C GLU A 68 12.22 12.22 -0.91
N ILE A 69 11.93 11.70 -2.11
CA ILE A 69 10.68 11.00 -2.42
C ILE A 69 10.51 9.74 -1.57
N GLY A 70 11.59 8.97 -1.39
CA GLY A 70 11.57 7.78 -0.53
C GLY A 70 11.26 8.12 0.93
N ARG A 71 11.78 9.24 1.43
CA ARG A 71 11.52 9.72 2.79
C ARG A 71 10.09 10.22 2.96
N GLU A 72 9.59 11.02 2.01
CA GLU A 72 8.19 11.47 2.00
C GLU A 72 7.24 10.26 2.00
N ARG A 73 7.55 9.24 1.21
CA ARG A 73 6.80 7.99 1.18
C ARG A 73 6.75 7.29 2.54
N LEU A 74 7.91 7.16 3.21
CA LEU A 74 8.00 6.52 4.52
C LEU A 74 7.23 7.31 5.59
N ASP A 75 7.29 8.64 5.55
CA ASP A 75 6.52 9.51 6.46
C ASP A 75 5.01 9.35 6.27
N LEU A 76 4.55 9.19 5.01
CA LEU A 76 3.12 9.02 4.70
C LEU A 76 2.58 7.68 5.23
N ILE A 77 3.30 6.58 5.05
CA ILE A 77 2.87 5.26 5.55
C ILE A 77 2.89 5.17 7.09
N GLU A 78 3.72 5.97 7.75
CA GLU A 78 3.74 6.09 9.21
C GLU A 78 2.51 6.85 9.73
N LYS A 79 2.15 7.97 9.08
CA LYS A 79 1.07 8.86 9.54
C LYS A 79 -0.33 8.41 9.13
N ILE A 80 -0.47 7.82 7.94
CA ILE A 80 -1.77 7.53 7.35
C ILE A 80 -2.10 6.04 7.50
N GLN A 81 -3.19 5.75 8.23
CA GLN A 81 -3.68 4.38 8.40
C GLN A 81 -4.73 4.00 7.35
N ASP A 82 -5.49 4.96 6.85
CA ASP A 82 -6.55 4.72 5.88
C ASP A 82 -5.97 4.38 4.49
N GLY A 83 -6.43 3.27 3.93
CA GLY A 83 -5.93 2.76 2.64
C GLY A 83 -6.33 3.62 1.45
N PHE A 84 -7.47 4.32 1.51
CA PHE A 84 -7.91 5.21 0.42
C PHE A 84 -7.08 6.49 0.41
N GLN A 85 -6.85 7.10 1.57
CA GLN A 85 -5.97 8.27 1.69
C GLN A 85 -4.54 7.94 1.24
N LEU A 86 -4.00 6.77 1.61
CA LEU A 86 -2.69 6.32 1.11
C LEU A 86 -2.66 6.17 -0.42
N ALA A 87 -3.76 5.74 -1.03
CA ALA A 87 -3.84 5.63 -2.48
C ALA A 87 -3.89 7.00 -3.16
N GLU A 88 -4.58 7.99 -2.58
CA GLU A 88 -4.56 9.38 -3.07
C GLU A 88 -3.15 9.97 -3.00
N GLU A 89 -2.43 9.73 -1.89
CA GLU A 89 -1.04 10.18 -1.73
C GLU A 89 -0.07 9.44 -2.66
N ASP A 90 -0.25 8.13 -2.90
CA ASP A 90 0.55 7.38 -3.89
C ASP A 90 0.36 7.94 -5.30
N LEU A 91 -0.87 8.31 -5.66
CA LEU A 91 -1.16 8.97 -6.93
C LEU A 91 -0.50 10.35 -7.02
N ARG A 92 -0.54 11.14 -5.94
CA ARG A 92 0.12 12.45 -5.86
C ARG A 92 1.62 12.33 -6.03
N LEU A 93 2.28 11.38 -5.35
CA LEU A 93 3.72 11.16 -5.40
C LEU A 93 4.23 10.71 -6.77
N ARG A 94 3.48 9.84 -7.46
CA ARG A 94 3.82 9.42 -8.84
C ARG A 94 3.66 10.55 -9.85
N GLY A 95 2.81 11.53 -9.52
CA GLY A 95 2.44 12.64 -10.38
C GLY A 95 1.66 12.19 -11.63
N PRO A 96 1.10 13.14 -12.39
CA PRO A 96 0.41 12.83 -13.64
C PRO A 96 1.35 12.23 -14.71
N GLY A 97 2.67 12.43 -14.61
CA GLY A 97 3.64 12.06 -15.64
C GLY A 97 3.89 10.55 -15.80
N GLU A 98 3.88 9.75 -14.73
CA GLU A 98 4.09 8.29 -14.85
C GLU A 98 2.83 7.53 -15.32
N PHE A 99 1.64 8.14 -15.20
CA PHE A 99 0.43 7.62 -15.83
C PHE A 99 0.43 7.81 -17.35
N PHE A 100 1.14 8.82 -17.85
CA PHE A 100 1.12 9.24 -19.26
C PHE A 100 2.46 9.08 -20.00
N GLY A 101 3.52 8.55 -19.35
CA GLY A 101 4.90 8.64 -19.83
C GLY A 101 5.66 7.32 -19.97
N THR A 102 5.57 6.71 -21.15
CA THR A 102 6.65 5.95 -21.86
C THR A 102 7.13 4.58 -21.38
N ARG A 103 6.73 4.00 -20.24
CA ARG A 103 7.06 2.58 -19.94
C ARG A 103 5.98 1.86 -19.14
N GLN A 104 4.95 1.32 -19.80
CA GLN A 104 4.65 -0.13 -19.83
C GLN A 104 3.46 -0.43 -20.75
N SER A 105 3.60 -1.49 -21.53
CA SER A 105 2.63 -2.07 -22.45
C SER A 105 1.34 -2.52 -21.76
N GLY A 106 0.16 -2.08 -22.25
CA GLY A 106 -1.08 -2.84 -22.03
C GLY A 106 -2.39 -2.06 -21.81
N LEU A 107 -2.37 -0.74 -21.62
CA LEU A 107 -3.63 0.02 -21.53
C LEU A 107 -4.12 0.38 -22.94
N PRO A 108 -5.29 -0.10 -23.40
CA PRO A 108 -5.88 0.44 -24.62
C PRO A 108 -6.21 1.90 -24.37
N ASP A 109 -5.84 2.77 -25.31
CA ASP A 109 -6.20 4.20 -25.29
C ASP A 109 -7.69 4.33 -24.97
N LEU A 110 -8.02 4.90 -23.81
CA LEU A 110 -9.40 5.28 -23.48
C LEU A 110 -9.83 6.36 -24.48
N ARG A 111 -10.51 5.93 -25.55
CA ARG A 111 -10.90 6.77 -26.69
C ARG A 111 -11.87 7.91 -26.36
N MET A 112 -12.43 7.97 -25.15
CA MET A 112 -13.49 8.94 -24.82
C MET A 112 -13.39 9.63 -23.46
N ALA A 113 -12.47 9.23 -22.58
CA ALA A 113 -12.29 9.90 -21.30
C ALA A 113 -10.81 9.84 -20.92
N LYS A 114 -10.17 11.00 -20.82
CA LYS A 114 -8.83 11.07 -20.23
C LYS A 114 -9.00 10.98 -18.71
N LEU A 115 -8.26 10.11 -18.03
CA LEU A 115 -8.18 10.11 -16.56
C LEU A 115 -7.66 11.45 -15.98
N SER A 116 -7.21 12.38 -16.82
CA SER A 116 -6.87 13.75 -16.45
C SER A 116 -8.11 14.64 -16.22
N ASP A 117 -9.32 14.17 -16.51
CA ASP A 117 -10.55 14.93 -16.23
C ASP A 117 -10.92 14.79 -14.76
N VAL A 118 -10.21 15.56 -13.93
CA VAL A 118 -10.41 15.61 -12.47
C VAL A 118 -11.86 15.94 -12.12
N ALA A 119 -12.52 16.79 -12.91
CA ALA A 119 -13.92 17.15 -12.68
C ALA A 119 -14.86 15.96 -12.90
N LEU A 120 -14.62 15.14 -13.93
CA LEU A 120 -15.39 13.92 -14.17
C LEU A 120 -15.17 12.88 -13.07
N LEU A 121 -13.93 12.73 -12.59
CA LEU A 121 -13.59 11.81 -11.50
C LEU A 121 -14.24 12.23 -10.17
N GLU A 122 -14.22 13.53 -9.84
CA GLU A 122 -14.89 14.06 -8.66
C GLU A 122 -16.40 13.87 -8.72
N LEU A 123 -17.01 14.11 -9.89
CA LEU A 123 -18.44 13.89 -10.11
C LEU A 123 -18.78 12.40 -9.90
N ALA A 124 -18.03 11.50 -10.54
CA ALA A 124 -18.22 10.06 -10.40
C ALA A 124 -18.07 9.58 -8.95
N ARG A 125 -17.06 10.08 -8.21
CA ARG A 125 -16.86 9.79 -6.78
C ARG A 125 -18.05 10.26 -5.94
N SER A 126 -18.55 11.47 -6.22
CA SER A 126 -19.68 12.05 -5.49
C SER A 126 -20.97 11.25 -5.68
N GLU A 127 -21.24 10.76 -6.90
CA GLU A 127 -22.42 9.94 -7.19
C GLU A 127 -22.29 8.54 -6.58
N ALA A 128 -21.10 7.94 -6.61
CA ALA A 128 -20.85 6.64 -5.97
C ALA A 128 -21.08 6.70 -4.44
N ILE A 129 -20.63 7.77 -3.77
CA ILE A 129 -20.87 7.96 -2.33
C ILE A 129 -22.37 8.12 -2.05
N LYS A 130 -23.10 8.90 -2.84
CA LYS A 130 -24.56 9.06 -2.69
C LYS A 130 -25.28 7.72 -2.85
N LEU A 131 -24.90 6.94 -3.86
CA LEU A 131 -25.50 5.63 -4.11
C LEU A 131 -25.28 4.69 -2.92
N PHE A 132 -24.06 4.63 -2.39
CA PHE A 132 -23.68 3.82 -1.23
C PHE A 132 -24.43 4.21 0.05
N GLN A 133 -24.83 5.47 0.19
CA GLN A 133 -25.64 5.91 1.33
C GLN A 133 -27.12 5.50 1.22
N ILE A 134 -27.61 5.29 0.00
CA ILE A 134 -29.00 4.91 -0.28
C ILE A 134 -29.14 3.37 -0.30
N ASP A 135 -28.10 2.66 -0.73
CA ASP A 135 -28.01 1.19 -0.76
C ASP A 135 -26.60 0.73 -0.31
N PRO A 136 -26.40 0.48 1.00
CA PRO A 136 -25.09 0.18 1.62
C PRO A 136 -24.48 -1.18 1.26
#